data_AF-A0A0F9H0U9-F1
#
_entry.id   AF-A0A0F9H0U9-F1
#
_cell.length_a   1.000
_cell.length_b   1.000
_cell.length_c   1.000
_cell.angle_alpha   90.00
_cell.angle_beta   90.00
_cell.angle_gamma   90.00
#
_symmetry.space_group_name_H-M   'P 1'
#
loop_
_entity.id
_entity.type
_entity.pdbx_description
1 polymer ?
#
loop_
_entity_poly.entity_id
_entity_poly.type
_entity_poly.pdbx_seq_one_letter_code
_entity_poly.pdbx_strand_id
1 'polypeptide(L)'
;MGITTTYKCDHCGDEQDTANQMWDVEVGINSVGSPRPTFLQSRQTVIWCRKCVEDVHLLKIPEHKPQRELPSKPTLESLVREIVEDAVNG
;
A
#
# COMPACT_ATOMS: atom_id res chain seq x y z
N MET A 1 -24.67 22.48 26.37
CA MET A 1 -24.81 21.97 24.99
C MET A 1 -23.44 22.12 24.33
N GLY A 2 -22.90 21.03 23.78
CA GLY A 2 -21.60 21.02 23.10
C GLY A 2 -21.77 21.12 21.59
N ILE A 3 -20.74 21.61 20.91
CA ILE A 3 -20.64 21.56 19.45
C ILE A 3 -20.01 20.21 19.10
N THR A 4 -20.69 19.39 18.31
CA THR A 4 -20.16 18.13 17.78
C THR A 4 -19.82 18.33 16.31
N THR A 5 -18.61 17.93 15.90
CA THR A 5 -18.22 17.95 14.49
C THR A 5 -18.49 16.57 13.88
N THR A 6 -19.26 16.55 12.80
CA THR A 6 -19.56 15.32 12.05
C THR A 6 -19.00 15.46 10.64
N TYR A 7 -18.41 14.39 10.13
CA TYR A 7 -17.82 14.32 8.80
C TYR A 7 -18.71 13.47 7.92
N LYS A 8 -19.04 13.94 6.72
CA LYS A 8 -19.91 13.23 5.78
C LYS A 8 -19.14 12.80 4.54
N CYS A 9 -19.32 11.56 4.13
CA CYS A 9 -18.75 11.03 2.90
C CYS A 9 -19.53 11.53 1.67
N ASP A 10 -18.85 12.12 0.70
CA ASP A 10 -19.48 12.59 -0.55
C ASP A 10 -19.88 11.44 -1.49
N HIS A 11 -19.32 10.24 -1.30
CA HIS A 11 -19.60 9.07 -2.13
C HIS A 11 -20.82 8.26 -1.64
N CYS A 12 -20.86 7.88 -0.36
CA CYS A 12 -21.94 7.07 0.22
C CYS A 12 -22.93 7.86 1.08
N GLY A 13 -22.60 9.08 1.50
CA GLY A 13 -23.43 9.90 2.39
C GLY A 13 -23.33 9.56 3.87
N ASP A 14 -22.57 8.52 4.25
CA ASP A 14 -22.41 8.11 5.66
C ASP A 14 -21.70 9.19 6.49
N GLU A 15 -22.16 9.35 7.72
CA GLU A 15 -21.62 10.29 8.70
C GLU A 15 -20.68 9.59 9.69
N GLN A 16 -19.61 10.28 10.10
CA GLN A 16 -18.63 9.79 11.06
C GLN A 16 -18.22 10.90 12.01
N ASP A 17 -17.91 10.53 13.26
CA ASP A 17 -17.48 11.49 14.29
C ASP A 17 -15.99 11.85 14.18
N THR A 18 -15.22 11.10 13.38
CA THR A 18 -13.76 11.25 13.30
C THR A 18 -13.27 11.49 11.88
N ALA A 19 -12.41 12.50 11.70
CA ALA A 19 -11.73 12.78 10.42
C ALA A 19 -10.73 11.70 9.98
N ASN A 20 -10.21 10.88 10.92
CA ASN A 20 -9.10 9.95 10.64
C ASN A 20 -9.42 8.87 9.59
N GLN A 21 -10.68 8.67 9.23
CA GLN A 21 -11.12 7.70 8.22
C GLN A 21 -11.77 8.38 7.01
N MET A 22 -11.34 9.61 6.73
CA MET A 22 -11.77 10.41 5.58
C MET A 22 -10.55 10.77 4.72
N TRP A 23 -10.69 10.67 3.40
CA TRP A 23 -9.65 10.99 2.43
C TRP A 23 -10.12 12.06 1.46
N ASP A 24 -9.26 13.02 1.19
CA ASP A 24 -9.39 13.95 0.08
C ASP A 24 -9.04 13.23 -1.23
N VAL A 25 -10.03 13.09 -2.12
CA VAL A 25 -9.90 12.41 -3.41
C VAL A 25 -9.93 13.45 -4.53
N GLU A 26 -8.98 13.36 -5.45
CA GLU A 26 -8.84 14.26 -6.59
C GLU A 26 -8.63 13.47 -7.88
N VAL A 27 -9.21 13.96 -8.98
CA VAL A 27 -9.03 13.39 -10.32
C VAL A 27 -8.08 14.28 -11.11
N GLY A 28 -6.92 13.74 -11.46
CA GLY A 28 -5.92 14.40 -12.30
C GLY A 28 -5.85 13.78 -13.69
N ILE A 29 -5.60 14.60 -14.72
CA ILE A 29 -5.30 14.13 -16.08
C ILE A 29 -3.81 14.30 -16.33
N ASN A 30 -3.14 13.19 -16.65
CA ASN A 30 -1.74 13.19 -17.06
C ASN A 30 -1.68 13.14 -18.58
N SER A 31 -1.16 14.19 -19.20
CA SER A 31 -0.79 14.13 -20.61
C SER A 31 0.49 13.31 -20.77
N VAL A 32 0.55 12.42 -21.76
CA VAL A 32 1.71 11.59 -22.05
C VAL A 32 2.92 12.50 -22.31
N GLY A 33 3.98 12.35 -21.51
CA GLY A 33 5.20 13.19 -21.59
C GLY A 33 5.27 14.34 -20.59
N SER A 34 4.20 14.62 -19.82
CA SER A 34 4.30 15.55 -18.69
C SER A 34 4.77 14.82 -17.43
N PRO A 35 5.87 15.25 -16.78
CA PRO A 35 6.33 14.66 -15.54
C PRO A 35 5.44 15.01 -14.34
N ARG A 36 4.48 15.93 -14.50
CA ARG A 36 3.54 16.33 -13.46
C ARG A 36 2.10 16.23 -13.95
N PRO A 37 1.17 15.75 -13.10
CA PRO A 37 -0.24 15.87 -13.40
C PRO A 37 -0.60 17.32 -13.63
N THR A 38 -1.29 17.59 -14.74
CA THR A 38 -1.98 18.87 -14.86
C THR A 38 -3.27 18.68 -14.08
N PHE A 39 -3.23 19.03 -12.80
CA PHE A 39 -4.44 19.11 -12.00
C PHE A 39 -5.31 20.19 -12.64
N LEU A 40 -6.47 19.80 -13.17
CA LEU A 40 -7.45 20.76 -13.67
C LEU A 40 -7.79 21.69 -12.50
N GLN A 41 -7.57 22.99 -12.68
CA GLN A 41 -7.72 24.03 -11.65
C GLN A 41 -9.15 24.12 -11.04
N SER A 42 -10.11 23.30 -11.47
CA SER A 42 -11.39 23.10 -10.79
C SER A 42 -11.19 22.17 -9.59
N ARG A 43 -10.80 22.74 -8.45
CA ARG A 43 -10.66 22.10 -7.13
C ARG A 43 -11.99 21.49 -6.63
N GLN A 44 -12.44 20.40 -7.23
CA GLN A 44 -13.42 19.53 -6.59
C GLN A 44 -12.67 18.39 -5.91
N THR A 45 -12.00 18.74 -4.82
CA THR A 45 -11.58 17.75 -3.84
C THR A 45 -12.87 17.23 -3.19
N VAL A 46 -13.10 15.91 -3.27
CA VAL A 46 -14.24 15.25 -2.64
C VAL A 46 -13.76 14.42 -1.45
N ILE A 47 -14.54 14.37 -0.38
CA ILE A 47 -14.14 13.69 0.86
C ILE A 47 -14.81 12.32 0.91
N TRP A 48 -14.03 11.25 0.87
CA TRP A 48 -14.53 9.88 0.87
C TRP A 48 -14.16 9.14 2.14
N CYS A 49 -15.06 8.29 2.63
CA CYS A 49 -14.78 7.42 3.77
C CYS A 49 -13.88 6.24 3.40
N ARG A 50 -13.24 5.64 4.40
CA ARG A 50 -12.37 4.47 4.24
C ARG A 50 -12.94 3.40 3.32
N LYS A 51 -14.18 2.99 3.59
CA LYS A 51 -14.87 1.95 2.84
C LYS A 51 -14.96 2.29 1.35
N CYS A 52 -15.36 3.53 1.02
CA CYS A 52 -15.48 3.96 -0.36
C CYS A 52 -14.13 3.99 -1.08
N VAL A 53 -13.06 4.43 -0.40
CA VAL A 53 -11.70 4.47 -0.98
C VAL A 53 -11.12 3.05 -1.16
N GLU A 54 -11.41 2.13 -0.25
CA GLU A 54 -11.03 0.71 -0.36
C GLU A 54 -11.80 0.00 -1.48
N ASP A 55 -13.10 0.25 -1.62
CA ASP A 55 -13.96 -0.34 -2.66
C ASP A 55 -13.48 0.00 -4.09
N VAL A 56 -12.85 1.16 -4.28
CA VAL A 56 -12.26 1.58 -5.57
C VAL A 56 -10.75 1.32 -5.67
N HIS A 57 -10.18 0.59 -4.71
CA HIS A 57 -8.75 0.24 -4.66
C HIS A 57 -7.78 1.44 -4.75
N LEU A 58 -8.19 2.61 -4.25
CA LEU A 58 -7.32 3.80 -4.21
C LEU A 58 -6.23 3.68 -3.14
N LEU A 59 -6.47 2.92 -2.07
CA LEU A 59 -5.43 2.55 -1.12
C LEU A 59 -4.63 1.38 -1.69
N LYS A 60 -3.32 1.57 -1.87
CA LYS A 60 -2.41 0.45 -2.11
C LYS A 60 -2.43 -0.45 -0.87
N ILE A 61 -3.20 -1.52 -0.92
CA ILE A 61 -3.00 -2.65 0.00
C ILE A 61 -1.56 -3.12 -0.31
N PRO A 62 -0.63 -3.10 0.66
CA PRO A 62 0.68 -3.67 0.41
C PRO A 62 0.45 -5.13 0.02
N GLU A 63 0.75 -5.47 -1.23
CA GLU A 63 0.89 -6.86 -1.66
C GLU A 63 1.89 -7.48 -0.69
N HIS A 64 1.38 -8.31 0.22
CA HIS A 64 2.20 -9.21 1.00
C HIS A 64 2.79 -10.18 -0.02
N LYS A 65 3.89 -9.80 -0.67
CA LYS A 65 4.66 -10.72 -1.50
C LYS A 65 5.01 -11.88 -0.58
N PRO A 66 4.56 -13.12 -0.86
CA PRO A 66 5.08 -14.26 -0.12
C PRO A 66 6.59 -14.19 -0.29
N GLN A 67 7.30 -14.05 0.82
CA GLN A 67 8.75 -14.14 0.82
C GLN A 67 9.05 -15.52 0.21
N ARG A 68 9.55 -15.54 -1.03
CA ARG A 68 10.16 -16.76 -1.56
C ARG A 68 11.29 -17.07 -0.61
N GLU A 69 11.14 -18.14 0.16
CA GLU A 69 12.22 -18.72 0.95
C GLU A 69 13.39 -18.92 -0.02
N LEU A 70 14.42 -18.08 0.13
CA LEU A 70 15.67 -18.30 -0.57
C LEU A 70 16.17 -19.68 -0.14
N PRO A 71 16.67 -20.53 -1.07
CA PRO A 71 17.26 -21.79 -0.68
C PRO A 71 18.34 -21.50 0.36
N SER A 72 18.21 -22.12 1.52
CA SER A 72 19.12 -21.95 2.65
C SER A 72 20.54 -22.17 2.16
N LYS A 73 21.40 -21.15 2.32
CA LYS A 73 22.84 -21.30 2.02
C LYS A 73 23.38 -22.51 2.79
N PRO A 74 24.29 -23.30 2.21
CA PRO A 74 24.89 -24.42 2.92
C PRO A 74 25.55 -23.89 4.21
N THR A 75 25.21 -24.52 5.32
CA THR A 75 25.83 -24.24 6.62
C THR A 75 27.29 -24.69 6.59
N LEU A 76 28.13 -24.04 7.40
CA LEU A 76 29.55 -24.36 7.50
C LEU A 76 29.79 -25.85 7.81
N GLU A 77 28.87 -26.47 8.54
CA GLU A 77 28.93 -27.91 8.83
C GLU A 77 28.83 -28.78 7.57
N SER A 78 28.03 -28.39 6.57
CA SER A 78 27.95 -29.08 5.28
C SER A 78 29.22 -28.91 4.45
N LEU A 79 29.84 -27.73 4.49
CA LEU A 79 31.11 -27.46 3.79
C LEU A 79 32.27 -28.23 4.43
N VAL A 80 32.30 -28.32 5.76
CA VAL A 80 33.34 -29.08 6.49
C VAL A 80 33.19 -30.59 6.24
N ARG A 81 31.96 -31.10 6.16
CA ARG A 81 31.71 -32.52 5.87
C ARG A 81 32.21 -32.91 4.48
N GLU A 82 31.95 -32.09 3.46
CA GLU A 82 32.40 -32.35 2.09
C GLU A 82 33.94 -32.43 2.01
N ILE A 83 34.66 -31.56 2.71
CA ILE A 83 36.13 -31.57 2.76
C ILE A 83 36.68 -32.85 3.41
N VAL A 84 36.00 -33.36 4.45
CA VAL A 84 36.44 -34.58 5.16
C VAL A 84 36.15 -35.83 4.33
N GLU A 85 35.02 -35.89 3.63
CA GLU A 85 34.67 -37.03 2.78
C GLU A 85 35.57 -37.14 1.53
N ASP A 86 36.01 -36.00 0.98
CA ASP A 86 36.97 -35.94 -0.12
C ASP A 86 38.37 -36.43 0.33
N ALA A 87 38.80 -36.04 1.53
CA ALA A 87 40.10 -36.43 2.09
C ALA A 87 40.20 -37.92 2.49
N VAL A 88 39.08 -38.61 2.67
CA VAL A 88 39.04 -40.03 3.06
C VAL A 88 38.95 -40.96 1.85
N ASN A 89 38.47 -40.47 0.71
CA ASN A 89 38.27 -41.26 -0.51
C ASN A 89 39.26 -40.94 -1.65
N GLY A 90 40.20 -40.01 -1.45
CA GLY A 90 41.35 -39.75 -2.32
C GLY A 90 42.62 -40.41 -1.81
#